data_AF-A0A2E2B8G3-F1
#
_entry.id   AF-A0A2E2B8G3-F1
#
_cell.length_a   1.000
_cell.length_b   1.000
_cell.length_c   1.000
_cell.angle_alpha   90.00
_cell.angle_beta   90.00
_cell.angle_gamma   90.00
#
_symmetry.space_group_name_H-M   'P 1'
#
loop_
_entity.id
_entity.type
_entity.pdbx_description
1 polymer ?
#
loop_
_entity_poly.entity_id
_entity_poly.type
_entity_poly.pdbx_seq_one_letter_code
_entity_poly.pdbx_strand_id
1 'polypeptide(L)'
;MKRLGRPVSRKQMLDQEYGVPDDETPEFTPEQFARAVALRDRRLNQPPKKRITINLDEDIVAFFKTAGEGYQTRINEALLRHMMRVKTGSQQHPEPRDLIYQIQHNLDELLMLTERRA
;
A
#
# COMPACT_ATOMS: atom_id res chain seq x y z
N MET A 1 14.53 -34.35 25.23
CA MET A 1 15.18 -34.02 23.94
C MET A 1 14.35 -34.60 22.81
N LYS A 2 13.59 -33.79 22.06
CA LYS A 2 12.83 -34.26 20.88
C LYS A 2 13.81 -34.47 19.73
N ARG A 3 13.86 -35.68 19.17
CA ARG A 3 14.66 -35.99 17.97
C ARG A 3 14.05 -35.23 16.80
N LEU A 4 14.75 -34.21 16.29
CA LEU A 4 14.39 -33.55 15.03
C LEU A 4 14.48 -34.63 13.93
N GLY A 5 13.38 -34.88 13.23
CA GLY A 5 13.30 -35.91 12.19
C GLY A 5 14.40 -35.74 11.15
N ARG A 6 14.89 -36.85 10.58
CA ARG A 6 15.90 -36.80 9.51
C ARG A 6 15.34 -35.97 8.33
N PRO A 7 16.12 -35.06 7.74
CA PRO A 7 15.69 -34.33 6.55
C PRO A 7 15.46 -35.34 5.41
N VAL A 8 14.30 -35.23 4.76
CA VAL A 8 13.93 -36.06 3.62
C VAL A 8 14.86 -35.74 2.45
N SER A 9 15.42 -36.77 1.80
CA SER A 9 16.35 -36.57 0.69
C SER A 9 15.65 -36.01 -0.55
N ARG A 10 16.37 -35.28 -1.39
CA ARG A 10 15.84 -34.71 -2.65
C ARG A 10 15.21 -35.77 -3.57
N LYS A 11 15.76 -36.99 -3.56
CA LYS A 11 15.21 -38.13 -4.30
C LYS A 11 13.83 -38.51 -3.77
N GLN A 12 13.68 -38.62 -2.44
CA GLN A 12 12.40 -38.86 -1.78
C GLN A 12 11.38 -37.72 -1.97
N MET A 13 11.82 -36.48 -2.16
CA MET A 13 10.93 -35.35 -2.50
C MET A 13 10.41 -35.42 -3.94
N LEU A 14 11.23 -35.92 -4.88
CA LEU A 14 10.87 -36.02 -6.29
C LEU A 14 10.04 -37.27 -6.60
N ASP A 15 10.23 -38.32 -5.79
CA ASP A 15 9.41 -39.55 -5.83
C ASP A 15 8.05 -39.35 -5.14
N GLN A 16 7.78 -38.17 -4.56
CA GLN A 16 6.46 -37.82 -4.03
C GLN A 16 5.51 -37.60 -5.20
N GLU A 17 4.65 -38.59 -5.42
CA GLU A 17 3.55 -38.51 -6.38
C GLU A 17 2.69 -37.29 -6.03
N TYR A 18 2.78 -36.24 -6.84
CA TYR A 18 1.89 -35.10 -6.70
C TYR A 18 0.47 -35.60 -6.92
N GLY A 19 -0.47 -35.18 -6.06
CA GLY A 19 -1.86 -35.60 -6.15
C GLY A 19 -2.41 -35.35 -7.56
N VAL A 20 -3.15 -36.32 -8.08
CA VAL A 20 -3.92 -36.13 -9.31
C VAL A 20 -4.94 -35.03 -9.04
N PRO A 21 -5.13 -34.07 -9.97
CA PRO A 21 -6.15 -33.05 -9.82
C PRO A 21 -7.50 -33.68 -9.50
N ASP A 22 -8.14 -33.20 -8.44
CA ASP A 22 -9.45 -33.64 -7.99
C ASP A 22 -10.42 -32.46 -7.90
N ASP A 23 -11.68 -32.72 -7.60
CA ASP A 23 -12.72 -31.69 -7.52
C ASP A 23 -12.44 -30.66 -6.40
N GLU A 24 -11.66 -31.02 -5.38
CA GLU A 24 -11.26 -30.12 -4.28
C GLU A 24 -10.03 -29.27 -4.64
N THR A 25 -9.22 -29.74 -5.60
CA THR A 25 -7.96 -29.14 -6.03
C THR A 25 -7.86 -29.11 -7.55
N PRO A 26 -8.76 -28.38 -8.24
CA PRO A 26 -8.75 -28.31 -9.69
C PRO A 26 -7.46 -27.66 -10.21
N GLU A 27 -7.04 -28.06 -11.42
CA GLU A 27 -5.91 -27.42 -12.08
C GLU A 27 -6.20 -25.93 -12.32
N PHE A 28 -5.16 -25.12 -12.17
CA PHE A 28 -5.23 -23.71 -12.52
C PHE A 28 -5.43 -23.57 -14.03
N THR A 29 -6.52 -22.93 -14.44
CA THR A 29 -6.70 -22.55 -15.85
C THR A 29 -5.58 -21.59 -16.29
N PRO A 30 -5.19 -21.59 -17.57
CA PRO A 30 -4.20 -20.65 -18.09
C PRO A 30 -4.54 -19.18 -17.80
N GLU A 31 -5.82 -18.82 -17.83
CA GLU A 31 -6.32 -17.48 -17.52
C GLU A 31 -6.17 -17.14 -16.03
N GLN A 32 -6.49 -18.07 -15.13
CA GLN A 32 -6.28 -17.88 -13.70
C GLN A 32 -4.77 -17.74 -13.41
N PHE A 33 -3.93 -18.52 -14.10
CA PHE A 33 -2.47 -18.45 -13.94
C PHE A 33 -1.93 -17.10 -14.41
N ALA A 34 -2.35 -16.63 -15.59
CA ALA A 34 -2.00 -15.32 -16.11
C ALA A 34 -2.42 -14.18 -15.16
N ARG A 35 -3.63 -14.26 -14.58
CA ARG A 35 -4.10 -13.30 -13.57
C ARG A 35 -3.23 -13.31 -12.30
N ALA A 36 -2.87 -14.49 -11.81
CA ALA A 36 -2.02 -14.64 -10.63
C ALA A 36 -0.61 -14.06 -10.86
N VAL A 37 -0.02 -14.31 -12.03
CA VAL A 37 1.28 -13.74 -12.43
C VAL A 37 1.19 -12.21 -12.53
N ALA A 38 0.16 -11.67 -13.17
CA ALA A 38 -0.03 -10.23 -13.29
C ALA A 38 -0.19 -9.53 -11.91
N LEU A 39 -0.93 -10.15 -10.99
CA LEU A 39 -1.06 -9.70 -9.60
C LEU A 39 0.29 -9.71 -8.86
N ARG A 40 1.08 -10.78 -9.04
CA ARG A 40 2.42 -10.89 -8.49
C ARG A 40 3.32 -9.76 -8.99
N ASP A 41 3.39 -9.56 -10.30
CA ASP A 41 4.28 -8.57 -10.90
C ASP A 41 3.89 -7.15 -10.51
N ARG A 42 2.59 -6.84 -10.43
CA ARG A 42 2.10 -5.56 -9.87
C ARG A 42 2.51 -5.36 -8.41
N ARG A 43 2.60 -6.44 -7.61
CA ARG A 43 3.02 -6.37 -6.21
C ARG A 43 4.53 -6.21 -6.07
N LEU A 44 5.31 -6.85 -6.94
CA LEU A 44 6.78 -6.80 -6.93
C LEU A 44 7.32 -5.48 -7.50
N ASN A 45 6.60 -4.84 -8.42
CA ASN A 45 7.01 -3.58 -9.05
C ASN A 45 6.56 -2.32 -8.29
N GLN A 46 6.07 -2.45 -7.05
CA GLN A 46 5.80 -1.28 -6.20
C GLN A 46 7.08 -0.84 -5.51
N PRO A 47 7.37 0.48 -5.46
CA PRO A 47 8.48 0.98 -4.65
C PRO A 47 8.29 0.54 -3.19
N PRO A 48 9.37 0.15 -2.48
CA PRO A 48 9.28 -0.38 -1.13
C PRO A 48 8.69 0.67 -0.18
N LYS A 49 7.68 0.27 0.60
CA LYS A 49 7.08 1.13 1.63
C LYS A 49 7.98 1.13 2.88
N LYS A 50 8.30 2.31 3.41
CA LYS A 50 9.01 2.44 4.68
C LYS A 50 8.01 2.58 5.82
N ARG A 51 8.10 1.70 6.83
CA ARG A 51 7.31 1.83 8.05
C ARG A 51 7.88 2.97 8.90
N ILE A 52 7.06 3.96 9.19
CA ILE A 52 7.39 5.09 10.05
C ILE A 52 6.29 5.27 11.09
N THR A 53 6.63 5.92 12.20
CA THR A 53 5.65 6.37 13.20
C THR A 53 5.38 7.84 12.95
N ILE A 54 4.12 8.18 12.69
CA ILE A 54 3.64 9.56 12.52
C ILE A 54 2.37 9.75 13.33
N ASN A 55 2.14 10.96 13.81
CA ASN A 55 0.86 11.35 14.38
C ASN A 55 0.02 12.01 13.27
N LEU A 56 -1.24 11.63 13.19
CA LEU A 56 -2.23 12.21 12.30
C LEU A 56 -3.41 12.69 13.14
N ASP A 57 -4.09 13.73 12.69
CA ASP A 57 -5.29 14.23 13.36
C ASP A 57 -6.37 13.16 13.42
N GLU A 58 -7.16 13.18 14.49
CA GLU A 58 -8.21 12.20 14.72
C GLU A 58 -9.24 12.18 13.59
N ASP A 59 -9.63 13.35 13.08
CA ASP A 59 -10.59 13.49 11.99
C ASP A 59 -10.09 12.86 10.69
N ILE A 60 -8.79 12.96 10.40
CA ILE A 60 -8.16 12.31 9.24
C ILE A 60 -8.26 10.79 9.39
N VAL A 61 -7.91 10.29 10.57
CA VAL A 61 -7.97 8.85 10.86
C VAL A 61 -9.42 8.35 10.78
N ALA A 62 -10.36 9.08 11.35
CA ALA A 62 -11.79 8.77 11.32
C ALA A 62 -12.31 8.73 9.88
N PHE A 63 -12.03 9.77 9.09
CA PHE A 63 -12.42 9.85 7.68
C PHE A 63 -11.96 8.63 6.89
N PHE A 64 -10.67 8.26 6.96
CA PHE A 64 -10.17 7.13 6.19
C PHE A 64 -10.63 5.76 6.70
N LYS A 65 -10.97 5.66 8.00
CA LYS A 65 -11.55 4.46 8.60
C LYS A 65 -13.00 4.21 8.18
N THR A 66 -13.77 5.25 7.82
CA THR A 66 -15.16 5.08 7.35
C THR A 66 -15.27 4.13 6.14
N ALA A 67 -14.24 4.11 5.28
CA ALA A 67 -14.16 3.25 4.11
C ALA A 67 -13.64 1.81 4.41
N GLY A 68 -13.56 1.42 5.69
CA GLY A 68 -13.21 0.05 6.12
C GLY A 68 -11.72 -0.29 6.04
N GLU A 69 -11.41 -1.57 5.83
CA GLU A 69 -10.03 -2.07 5.75
C GLU A 69 -9.20 -1.33 4.67
N GLY A 70 -7.90 -1.20 4.88
CA GLY A 70 -6.99 -0.56 3.92
C GLY A 70 -6.88 0.97 4.06
N TYR A 71 -7.39 1.56 5.15
CA TYR A 71 -7.32 3.00 5.40
C TYR A 71 -5.89 3.55 5.35
N GLN A 72 -4.90 2.81 5.84
CA GLN A 72 -3.48 3.18 5.77
C GLN A 72 -2.97 3.27 4.32
N THR A 73 -3.40 2.35 3.46
CA THR A 73 -3.04 2.38 2.03
C THR A 73 -3.64 3.60 1.35
N ARG A 74 -4.90 3.95 1.67
CA ARG A 74 -5.57 5.15 1.14
C ARG A 74 -4.90 6.44 1.60
N ILE A 75 -4.47 6.52 2.86
CA ILE A 75 -3.68 7.65 3.38
C ILE A 75 -2.38 7.79 2.55
N ASN A 76 -1.64 6.70 2.37
CA ASN A 76 -0.41 6.72 1.59
C ASN A 76 -0.65 7.16 0.13
N GLU A 77 -1.71 6.68 -0.52
CA GLU A 77 -2.06 7.09 -1.88
C GLU A 77 -2.44 8.57 -1.99
N ALA A 78 -3.14 9.11 -0.99
CA ALA A 78 -3.48 10.53 -0.94
C ALA A 78 -2.21 11.40 -0.86
N LEU A 79 -1.27 11.02 0.01
CA LEU A 79 0.03 11.69 0.13
C LEU A 79 0.86 11.59 -1.15
N LEU A 80 0.88 10.42 -1.80
CA LEU A 80 1.55 10.25 -3.09
C LEU A 80 0.96 11.15 -4.18
N ARG A 81 -0.37 11.23 -4.29
CA ARG A 81 -1.03 12.12 -5.26
C ARG A 81 -0.68 13.58 -5.01
N HIS A 82 -0.67 14.01 -3.75
CA HIS A 82 -0.25 15.36 -3.38
C HIS A 82 1.20 15.62 -3.78
N MET A 83 2.13 14.72 -3.43
CA MET A 83 3.54 14.80 -3.82
C MET A 83 3.70 14.90 -5.34
N MET A 84 2.98 14.10 -6.13
CA MET A 84 3.08 14.15 -7.59
C MET A 84 2.58 15.48 -8.16
N ARG A 85 1.48 16.03 -7.64
CA ARG A 85 0.99 17.36 -8.06
C ARG A 85 2.02 18.45 -7.79
N VAL A 86 2.64 18.44 -6.61
CA VAL A 86 3.72 19.38 -6.25
C VAL A 86 4.91 19.22 -7.21
N LYS A 87 5.33 17.99 -7.51
CA LYS A 87 6.44 17.71 -8.44
C LYS A 87 6.16 18.15 -9.88
N THR A 88 4.92 18.01 -10.35
CA THR A 88 4.54 18.35 -11.73
C THR A 88 4.26 19.84 -11.91
N GLY A 89 3.86 20.55 -10.85
CA GLY A 89 3.45 21.96 -10.91
C GLY A 89 4.59 22.99 -10.89
N SER A 90 5.82 22.64 -10.45
CA SER A 90 6.93 23.60 -10.39
C SER A 90 8.29 22.90 -10.32
N GLN A 91 9.20 23.28 -11.23
CA GLN A 91 10.64 23.10 -11.03
C GLN A 91 11.08 24.02 -9.88
N GLN A 92 11.00 23.51 -8.66
CA GLN A 92 11.71 23.96 -7.45
C GLN A 92 11.20 23.04 -6.34
N HIS A 93 12.08 22.21 -5.79
CA HIS A 93 11.77 21.40 -4.61
C HIS A 93 11.62 22.35 -3.43
N PRO A 94 10.42 22.57 -2.86
CA PRO A 94 10.32 23.23 -1.57
C PRO A 94 10.83 22.22 -0.55
N GLU A 95 11.74 22.62 0.32
CA GLU A 95 12.19 21.75 1.41
C GLU A 95 10.96 21.30 2.22
N PRO A 96 10.97 20.13 2.89
CA PRO A 96 9.81 19.64 3.66
C PRO A 96 9.23 20.63 4.67
N ARG A 97 10.02 21.63 5.08
CA ARG A 97 9.58 22.75 5.92
C ARG A 97 8.65 23.72 5.19
N ASP A 98 8.82 23.93 3.89
CA ASP A 98 8.04 24.87 3.08
C ASP A 98 6.60 24.36 2.83
N LEU A 99 6.40 23.03 2.84
CA LEU A 99 5.08 22.42 2.75
C LEU A 99 4.22 22.67 4.00
N ILE A 100 4.84 22.75 5.18
CA ILE A 100 4.14 23.08 6.43
C ILE A 100 3.61 24.52 6.35
N TYR A 101 4.41 25.45 5.81
CA TYR A 101 4.00 26.84 5.63
C TYR A 101 2.88 27.01 4.59
N GLN A 102 2.90 26.25 3.49
CA GLN A 102 1.84 26.32 2.49
C GLN A 102 0.50 25.77 3.01
N ILE A 103 0.50 24.71 3.83
CA ILE A 103 -0.74 24.19 4.44
C ILE A 103 -1.31 25.22 5.41
N GLN A 104 -0.48 25.83 6.25
CA GLN A 104 -0.92 26.86 7.19
C GLN A 104 -1.51 28.07 6.45
N HIS A 105 -0.85 28.53 5.39
CA HIS A 105 -1.31 29.67 4.58
C HIS A 105 -2.69 29.43 3.93
N ASN A 106 -2.92 28.23 3.39
CA ASN A 106 -4.21 27.89 2.78
C ASN A 106 -5.33 27.76 3.81
N LEU A 107 -5.02 27.36 5.05
CA LEU A 107 -5.98 27.34 6.16
C LEU A 107 -6.36 28.75 6.60
N ASP A 108 -5.39 29.66 6.69
CA ASP A 108 -5.62 31.06 7.06
C ASP A 108 -6.47 31.79 6.00
N GLU A 109 -6.19 31.55 4.71
CA GLU A 109 -7.03 32.08 3.62
C GLU A 109 -8.47 31.56 3.69
N LEU A 110 -8.65 30.27 3.98
CA LEU A 110 -9.99 29.68 4.13
C LEU A 110 -10.74 30.31 5.32
N LEU A 111 -10.05 30.56 6.44
CA LEU A 111 -10.61 31.22 7.62
C LEU A 111 -11.00 32.67 7.33
N MET A 112 -10.14 33.41 6.61
CA MET A 112 -10.40 34.81 6.21
C MET A 112 -11.54 34.96 5.20
N LEU A 113 -11.83 33.91 4.41
CA LEU A 113 -12.95 33.87 3.48
C LEU A 113 -14.27 33.53 4.18
N THR A 114 -14.24 32.77 5.28
CA THR A 114 -15.42 32.48 6.09
C THR A 114 -15.82 33.64 6.98
N GLU A 115 -14.87 34.43 7.49
CA GLU A 115 -15.14 35.59 8.35
C GLU A 115 -15.69 36.81 7.61
N ARG A 116 -15.55 36.89 6.27
CA ARG A 116 -16.15 37.95 5.45
C ARG A 116 -17.63 37.71 5.08
N ARG A 117 -18.21 36.59 5.53
CA ARG A 117 -19.61 36.21 5.25
C ARG A 117 -20.52 36.24 6.49
N ALA A 118 -20.04 36.72 7.62
CA ALA A 118 -20.84 37.04 8.81
C ALA A 118 -21.08 38.56 8.89
#